data_AF-A0A359MW31-F1
#
_entry.id   AF-A0A359MW31-F1
#
_cell.length_a   1.000
_cell.length_b   1.000
_cell.length_c   1.000
_cell.angle_alpha   90.00
_cell.angle_beta   90.00
_cell.angle_gamma   90.00
#
_symmetry.space_group_name_H-M   'P 1'
#
loop_
_entity.id
_entity.type
_entity.pdbx_description
1 polymer ?
#
loop_
_entity_poly.entity_id
_entity_poly.type
_entity_poly.pdbx_seq_one_letter_code
_entity_poly.pdbx_strand_id
1 'polypeptide(L)'
;MSTVTEGITLNQAKCLAACTAEIFATDKALDLVKQGIPFRDAYRHVAAHLDELDQIDPVKNIQQKSYSLAPAQTSWTQQSRWLTQQQRHWKTTIQHLLSLR
;
A
#
# COMPACT_ATOMS: atom_id res chain seq x y z
N MET A 1 21.47 -6.66 -8.21
CA MET A 1 20.94 -5.69 -7.24
C MET A 1 21.00 -6.19 -5.78
N SER A 2 21.70 -7.28 -5.42
CA SER A 2 21.62 -7.82 -4.05
C SER A 2 22.54 -7.11 -3.04
N THR A 3 23.72 -6.64 -3.46
CA THR A 3 24.74 -6.06 -2.57
C THR A 3 24.26 -4.83 -1.79
N VAL A 4 23.46 -3.96 -2.41
CA VAL A 4 22.95 -2.75 -1.74
C VAL A 4 21.79 -3.09 -0.80
N THR A 5 20.97 -4.10 -1.12
CA THR A 5 19.78 -4.44 -0.33
C THR A 5 20.09 -5.27 0.91
N GLU A 6 21.20 -6.02 0.92
CA GLU A 6 21.59 -6.89 2.04
C GLU A 6 22.12 -6.13 3.25
N GLY A 7 22.75 -4.96 3.05
CA GLY A 7 23.35 -4.16 4.12
C GLY A 7 22.49 -3.02 4.67
N ILE A 8 21.26 -2.83 4.17
CA ILE A 8 20.39 -1.73 4.59
C ILE A 8 19.74 -2.05 5.94
N THR A 9 19.80 -1.08 6.85
CA THR A 9 19.07 -1.11 8.13
C THR A 9 18.03 0.01 8.15
N LEU A 10 16.88 -0.27 8.75
CA LEU A 10 15.74 0.64 8.76
C LEU A 10 15.68 1.43 10.07
N ASN A 11 15.67 2.75 9.99
CA ASN A 11 15.42 3.59 11.15
C ASN A 11 13.91 3.70 11.38
N GLN A 12 13.36 2.74 12.11
CA GLN A 12 11.91 2.64 12.35
C GLN A 12 11.33 3.90 12.97
N ALA A 13 12.01 4.48 13.97
CA ALA A 13 11.55 5.69 14.64
C ALA A 13 11.43 6.88 13.68
N LYS A 14 12.43 7.09 12.81
CA LYS A 14 12.36 8.16 11.79
C LYS A 14 11.31 7.88 10.73
N CYS A 15 11.14 6.63 10.31
CA CYS A 15 10.09 6.26 9.35
C CYS A 15 8.69 6.55 9.91
N LEU A 16 8.44 6.20 11.18
CA LEU A 16 7.17 6.48 11.85
C LEU A 16 6.96 7.98 12.08
N ALA A 17 8.00 8.71 12.51
CA ALA A 17 7.93 10.15 12.72
C ALA A 17 7.69 10.94 11.42
N ALA A 18 8.11 10.40 10.27
CA ALA A 18 7.85 10.99 8.96
C ALA A 18 6.38 10.85 8.52
N CYS A 19 5.57 10.02 9.19
CA CYS A 19 4.13 9.90 8.93
C CYS A 19 3.36 11.04 9.60
N THR A 20 3.47 12.25 9.05
CA THR A 20 2.71 13.42 9.52
C THR A 20 1.23 13.34 9.12
N ALA A 21 0.38 14.14 9.76
CA ALA A 21 -1.06 14.14 9.52
C ALA A 21 -1.44 14.38 8.04
N GLU A 22 -0.69 15.23 7.34
CA GLU A 22 -0.93 15.62 5.95
C GLU A 22 -0.80 14.44 4.97
N ILE A 23 0.04 13.44 5.28
CA ILE A 23 0.17 12.22 4.46
C ILE A 23 -1.17 11.46 4.40
N PHE A 24 -2.03 11.63 5.40
CA PHE A 24 -3.35 11.01 5.50
C PHE A 24 -4.50 11.94 5.09
N ALA A 25 -4.22 13.12 4.51
CA ALA A 25 -5.25 14.04 4.04
C ALA A 25 -6.23 13.37 3.03
N THR A 26 -5.72 12.46 2.20
CA THR A 26 -6.58 11.71 1.27
C THR A 26 -7.52 10.75 1.99
N ASP A 27 -7.07 10.12 3.08
CA ASP A 27 -7.94 9.27 3.91
C ASP A 27 -9.09 10.10 4.49
N LYS A 28 -8.82 11.33 4.97
CA LYS A 28 -9.85 12.25 5.45
C LYS A 28 -10.85 12.65 4.35
N ALA A 29 -10.36 12.92 3.14
CA ALA A 29 -11.23 13.23 2.01
C ALA A 29 -12.14 12.04 1.66
N LEU A 30 -11.61 10.80 1.72
CA LEU A 30 -12.40 9.59 1.51
C LEU A 30 -13.44 9.37 2.61
N ASP A 31 -13.15 9.74 3.86
CA ASP A 31 -14.13 9.65 4.96
C ASP A 31 -15.30 10.62 4.77
N LEU A 32 -15.05 11.83 4.28
CA LEU A 32 -16.11 12.76 3.88
C LEU A 32 -16.95 12.21 2.71
N VAL A 33 -16.31 11.53 1.75
CA VAL A 33 -17.02 10.87 0.66
C VAL A 33 -17.92 9.73 1.15
N LYS A 34 -17.46 8.93 2.11
CA LYS A 34 -18.29 7.90 2.75
C LYS A 34 -19.51 8.50 3.46
N GLN A 35 -19.44 9.76 3.88
CA GLN A 35 -20.57 10.51 4.47
C GLN A 35 -21.51 11.12 3.41
N GLY A 36 -21.23 10.94 2.12
CA GLY A 36 -22.07 11.39 1.01
C GLY A 36 -21.62 12.69 0.33
N ILE A 37 -20.50 13.28 0.75
CA ILE A 37 -19.95 14.47 0.10
C ILE A 37 -19.33 14.09 -1.26
N PRO A 38 -19.62 14.80 -2.36
CA PRO A 38 -18.94 14.54 -3.63
C PRO A 38 -17.42 14.65 -3.49
N PHE A 39 -16.68 13.71 -4.10
CA PHE A 39 -15.23 13.64 -3.96
C PHE A 39 -14.50 14.96 -4.22
N ARG A 40 -14.95 15.71 -5.24
CA ARG A 40 -14.34 17.00 -5.60
C ARG A 40 -14.46 18.03 -4.47
N ASP A 41 -15.59 18.04 -3.78
CA ASP A 41 -15.85 18.98 -2.68
C ASP A 41 -15.12 18.55 -1.42
N ALA A 42 -15.15 17.25 -1.09
CA ALA A 42 -14.39 16.68 0.02
C ALA A 42 -12.87 16.96 -0.13
N TYR A 43 -12.32 16.77 -1.33
CA TYR A 43 -10.91 17.01 -1.59
C TYR A 43 -10.54 18.49 -1.43
N ARG A 44 -11.36 19.40 -1.99
CA ARG A 44 -11.17 20.86 -1.83
C ARG A 44 -11.29 21.30 -0.38
N HIS A 45 -12.26 20.74 0.35
CA HIS A 45 -12.46 21.01 1.76
C HIS A 45 -11.21 20.64 2.55
N VAL A 46 -10.72 19.40 2.44
CA VAL A 46 -9.54 18.96 3.19
C VAL A 46 -8.29 19.75 2.80
N ALA A 47 -8.10 20.07 1.51
CA ALA A 47 -6.97 20.87 1.06
C ALA A 47 -6.96 22.29 1.66
N ALA A 48 -8.11 22.84 2.04
CA ALA A 48 -8.23 24.16 2.67
C ALA A 48 -8.09 24.13 4.20
N HIS A 49 -8.13 22.94 4.83
CA HIS A 49 -8.12 22.76 6.29
C HIS A 49 -7.07 21.70 6.70
N LEU A 50 -5.88 21.75 6.10
CA LEU A 50 -4.81 20.77 6.37
C LEU A 50 -4.26 20.88 7.80
N ASP A 51 -4.27 22.09 8.35
CA ASP A 51 -3.87 22.43 9.71
C ASP A 51 -4.84 21.90 10.78
N GLU A 52 -6.04 21.49 10.39
CA GLU A 52 -7.04 20.87 11.26
C GLU A 52 -6.96 19.34 11.30
N LEU A 53 -5.98 18.74 10.60
CA LEU A 53 -5.84 17.28 10.54
C LEU A 53 -5.25 16.72 11.83
N ASP A 54 -5.96 15.76 12.42
CA ASP A 54 -5.46 15.00 13.57
C ASP A 54 -4.32 14.05 13.17
N GLN A 55 -3.39 13.84 14.10
CA GLN A 55 -2.36 12.83 13.95
C GLN A 55 -2.99 11.43 13.93
N ILE A 56 -2.68 10.67 12.87
CA ILE A 56 -3.18 9.31 12.67
C ILE A 56 -2.07 8.30 12.99
N ASP A 57 -2.45 7.17 13.61
CA ASP A 57 -1.57 6.01 13.75
C ASP A 57 -1.35 5.37 12.37
N PRO A 58 -0.14 5.49 11.79
CA PRO A 58 0.13 5.06 10.41
C PRO A 58 -0.01 3.54 10.26
N VAL A 59 0.31 2.77 11.30
CA VAL A 59 0.27 1.30 11.25
C VAL A 59 -1.19 0.84 11.20
N LYS A 60 -2.05 1.40 12.05
CA LYS A 60 -3.48 1.08 12.05
C LYS A 60 -4.16 1.50 10.74
N ASN A 61 -3.88 2.70 10.25
CA ASN A 61 -4.46 3.18 8.99
C ASN A 61 -4.11 2.25 7.81
N ILE A 62 -2.85 1.86 7.68
CA ILE A 62 -2.40 0.96 6.60
C ILE A 62 -3.06 -0.41 6.72
N GLN A 63 -3.18 -0.97 7.92
CA GLN A 63 -3.78 -2.29 8.15
C GLN A 63 -5.26 -2.37 7.76
N GLN A 64 -5.99 -1.25 7.85
CA GLN A 64 -7.42 -1.19 7.51
C GLN A 64 -7.68 -1.22 5.99
N LYS A 65 -6.67 -0.97 5.15
CA LYS A 65 -6.81 -0.91 3.68
C LYS A 65 -6.89 -2.32 3.10
N SER A 66 -8.09 -2.76 2.72
CA SER A 66 -8.40 -4.15 2.34
C SER A 66 -8.51 -4.40 0.83
N TYR A 67 -8.23 -3.41 -0.03
CA TYR A 67 -8.27 -3.58 -1.48
C TYR A 67 -7.01 -4.29 -2.01
N SER A 68 -7.14 -4.87 -3.21
CA SER A 68 -6.04 -5.58 -3.86
C SER A 68 -4.87 -4.62 -4.09
N LEU A 69 -3.65 -5.06 -3.74
CA LEU A 69 -2.42 -4.26 -3.80
C LEU A 69 -2.35 -3.08 -2.80
N ALA A 70 -3.25 -3.02 -1.81
CA ALA A 70 -3.08 -2.14 -0.67
C ALA A 70 -1.75 -2.40 0.05
N PRO A 71 -1.16 -1.39 0.71
CA PRO A 71 0.06 -1.55 1.50
C PRO A 71 -0.11 -2.42 2.76
N ALA A 72 -1.32 -2.91 3.06
CA ALA A 72 -1.60 -3.80 4.17
C ALA A 72 -0.95 -5.19 3.98
N GLN A 73 -0.45 -5.77 5.07
CA GLN A 73 0.17 -7.11 5.09
C GLN A 73 -0.67 -8.18 4.39
N THR A 74 -1.99 -8.14 4.55
CA THR A 74 -2.93 -9.09 3.94
C THR A 74 -2.91 -9.04 2.41
N SER A 75 -2.70 -7.86 1.81
CA SER A 75 -2.59 -7.70 0.36
C SER A 75 -1.24 -8.19 -0.17
N TRP A 76 -0.13 -7.93 0.55
CA TRP A 76 1.20 -8.46 0.21
C TRP A 76 1.23 -9.99 0.16
N THR A 77 0.57 -10.66 1.12
CA THR A 77 0.49 -12.13 1.12
C THR A 77 -0.32 -12.68 -0.05
N GLN A 78 -1.34 -11.97 -0.53
CA GLN A 78 -2.08 -12.34 -1.73
C GLN A 78 -1.21 -12.19 -2.98
N GLN A 79 -0.46 -11.09 -3.07
CA GLN A 79 0.43 -10.83 -4.20
C GLN A 79 1.56 -11.86 -4.31
N SER A 80 2.20 -12.21 -3.20
CA SER A 80 3.29 -13.21 -3.20
C SER A 80 2.80 -14.60 -3.58
N ARG A 81 1.59 -14.98 -3.15
CA ARG A 81 0.93 -16.23 -3.58
C ARG A 81 0.67 -16.23 -5.09
N TRP A 82 0.13 -15.14 -5.63
CA TRP A 82 -0.11 -15.01 -7.07
C TRP A 82 1.18 -15.13 -7.87
N LEU A 83 2.24 -14.40 -7.49
CA LEU A 83 3.55 -14.47 -8.15
C LEU A 83 4.13 -15.90 -8.13
N THR A 84 4.01 -16.58 -6.99
CA THR A 84 4.48 -17.97 -6.84
C THR A 84 3.71 -18.92 -7.75
N GLN A 85 2.38 -18.76 -7.87
CA GLN A 85 1.56 -19.56 -8.78
C GLN A 85 1.94 -19.33 -10.24
N GLN A 86 2.13 -18.06 -10.64
CA GLN A 86 2.56 -17.72 -12.00
C GLN A 86 3.92 -18.34 -12.31
N GLN A 87 4.90 -18.23 -11.41
CA GLN A 87 6.22 -18.79 -11.63
C GLN A 87 6.20 -20.31 -11.79
N ARG A 88 5.36 -21.03 -11.01
CA ARG A 88 5.16 -22.48 -11.18
C ARG A 88 4.55 -22.81 -12.53
N HIS A 89 3.48 -22.12 -12.90
CA HIS A 89 2.82 -22.33 -14.19
C HIS A 89 3.79 -22.14 -15.36
N TRP A 90 4.54 -21.03 -15.39
CA TRP A 90 5.52 -20.76 -16.43
C TRP A 90 6.65 -21.80 -16.46
N LYS A 91 7.15 -22.26 -15.31
CA LYS A 91 8.13 -23.35 -15.25
C LYS A 91 7.60 -24.65 -15.88
N THR A 92 6.38 -25.05 -15.54
CA THR A 92 5.76 -26.27 -16.10
C THR A 92 5.54 -26.13 -17.61
N THR A 93 5.04 -24.98 -18.07
CA THR A 93 4.82 -24.73 -19.50
C THR A 93 6.13 -24.75 -20.28
N ILE A 94 7.20 -24.13 -19.76
CA ILE A 94 8.53 -24.17 -20.38
C ILE A 94 9.08 -25.60 -20.41
N GLN A 95 8.98 -26.36 -19.31
CA GLN A 95 9.42 -27.76 -19.28
C GLN A 95 8.68 -28.62 -20.31
N HIS A 96 7.37 -28.43 -20.43
CA HIS A 96 6.56 -29.12 -21.44
C HIS A 96 6.99 -28.75 -22.86
N LEU A 97 7.17 -27.46 -23.17
CA LEU A 97 7.63 -27.01 -24.49
C LEU A 97 9.03 -27.53 -24.83
N LEU A 98 9.93 -27.60 -23.86
CA LEU A 98 11.27 -28.18 -24.03
C LEU A 98 11.23 -29.70 -24.24
N SER A 99 10.26 -30.40 -23.66
CA SER A 99 10.10 -31.87 -23.82
C SER A 99 9.52 -32.29 -25.18
N LEU A 100 9.00 -31.35 -25.95
CA LEU A 100 8.46 -31.56 -27.30
C LEU A 100 9.49 -31.33 -28.41
N ARG A 101 10.76 -31.08 -28.04
CA ARG A 101 11.88 -30.79 -28.93
C ARG A 101 12.91 -31.90 -28.86
#